data_AF-A0A0P9NQB5-F1
#
_entry.id   AF-A0A0P9NQB5-F1
#
_cell.length_a   1.000
_cell.length_b   1.000
_cell.length_c   1.000
_cell.angle_alpha   90.00
_cell.angle_beta   90.00
_cell.angle_gamma   90.00
#
_symmetry.space_group_name_H-M   'P 1'
#
loop_
_entity.id
_entity.type
_entity.pdbx_description
1 polymer ?
#
loop_
_entity_poly.entity_id
_entity_poly.type
_entity_poly.pdbx_seq_one_letter_code
_entity_poly.pdbx_strand_id
1 'polypeptide(L)'
;MNFTSLAADLVMQDLVDCLLAEDFFGREPLRLQDSSQWQLRHPQAQQGSALQIWEWCCDDLEQRFISIALRPGITQQWEKVPGTPVLGRQDERWTQLSPEDFMKWVFAGKATLLQDSERQDHEKGIALFLEVLRISVWQTALSLDHKVDEQNLMAQDGATFFRTMEQWASLRDRPYHPLAKAKQGLNEQEYLQYQAEFARPVALNWVAVDKTLLQCGDGVEDLNASFPARYLLPENLQAELDQEMQARGIAGSHVALPVHPWQFEHVLQAQLGDAFAKGDCQRLDFNQAQVHATSSLRSMTPCFNSADYLKLPMAIYSLGASRYLPAVKMINGGLSEKLLRQVVDKDQTLSRSLHLCDERKWWAFMPPQATLFDEGPRHLSAMVRGYPAALLDDPECR
;
A
#
# COMPACT_ATOMS: atom_id res chain seq x y z
N MET A 1 -21.82 -7.30 13.63
CA MET A 1 -20.52 -7.77 14.18
C MET A 1 -19.77 -6.57 14.74
N ASN A 2 -18.96 -6.73 15.78
CA ASN A 2 -18.07 -5.67 16.24
C ASN A 2 -16.80 -5.68 15.37
N PHE A 3 -16.80 -4.95 14.25
CA PHE A 3 -15.68 -4.93 13.30
C PHE A 3 -14.37 -4.46 13.94
N THR A 4 -14.42 -3.58 14.94
CA THR A 4 -13.23 -3.14 15.68
C THR A 4 -12.54 -4.30 16.40
N SER A 5 -13.32 -5.21 17.01
CA SER A 5 -12.75 -6.40 17.67
C SER A 5 -12.13 -7.36 16.67
N LEU A 6 -12.85 -7.66 15.59
CA LEU A 6 -12.34 -8.57 14.55
C LEU A 6 -11.08 -8.01 13.87
N ALA A 7 -11.05 -6.72 13.57
CA ALA A 7 -9.88 -6.05 13.01
C ALA A 7 -8.68 -6.11 13.97
N ALA A 8 -8.90 -5.87 15.26
CA ALA A 8 -7.85 -5.98 16.26
C ALA A 8 -7.28 -7.41 16.32
N ASP A 9 -8.13 -8.44 16.23
CA ASP A 9 -7.69 -9.84 16.24
C ASP A 9 -6.90 -10.21 14.98
N LEU A 10 -7.32 -9.73 13.80
CA LEU A 10 -6.58 -9.92 12.54
C LEU A 10 -5.21 -9.24 12.57
N VAL A 11 -5.14 -8.00 13.06
CA VAL A 11 -3.86 -7.29 13.20
C VAL A 11 -2.98 -7.96 14.27
N MET A 12 -3.56 -8.42 15.38
CA MET A 12 -2.84 -9.18 16.40
C MET A 12 -2.23 -10.47 15.84
N GLN A 13 -2.92 -11.15 14.93
CA GLN A 13 -2.40 -12.35 14.27
C GLN A 13 -1.12 -12.04 13.49
N ASP A 14 -1.18 -11.12 12.52
CA ASP A 14 0.00 -10.72 11.74
C ASP A 14 1.11 -10.14 12.65
N LEU A 15 0.75 -9.50 13.77
CA LEU A 15 1.70 -8.93 14.73
C LEU A 15 2.49 -9.99 15.49
N VAL A 16 1.81 -10.96 16.11
CA VAL A 16 2.48 -12.03 16.84
C VAL A 16 3.31 -12.89 15.89
N ASP A 17 2.76 -13.24 14.73
CA ASP A 17 3.46 -14.07 13.76
C ASP A 17 4.73 -13.38 13.23
N CYS A 18 4.66 -12.07 12.97
CA CYS A 18 5.83 -11.26 12.58
C CYS A 18 6.91 -11.26 13.67
N LEU A 19 6.54 -10.98 14.93
CA LEU A 19 7.51 -10.94 16.04
C LEU A 19 8.17 -12.30 16.29
N LEU A 20 7.42 -13.40 16.12
CA LEU A 20 7.96 -14.76 16.21
C LEU A 20 8.92 -15.06 15.05
N ALA A 21 8.57 -14.65 13.82
CA ALA A 21 9.41 -14.86 12.64
C ALA A 21 10.73 -14.07 12.69
N GLU A 22 10.73 -12.91 13.36
CA GLU A 22 11.92 -12.06 13.52
C GLU A 22 12.76 -12.42 14.77
N ASP A 23 12.47 -13.52 15.45
CA ASP A 23 13.09 -13.91 16.73
C ASP A 23 13.04 -12.77 17.76
N PHE A 24 11.99 -11.92 17.73
CA PHE A 24 11.93 -10.71 18.55
C PHE A 24 12.02 -11.02 20.05
N PHE A 25 11.49 -12.17 20.46
CA PHE A 25 11.53 -12.66 21.84
C PHE A 25 12.82 -13.41 22.21
N GLY A 26 13.77 -13.53 21.28
CA GLY A 26 15.00 -14.32 21.40
C GLY A 26 14.94 -15.59 20.56
N ARG A 27 16.12 -16.22 20.37
CA ARG A 27 16.30 -17.43 19.56
C ARG A 27 16.19 -18.74 20.34
N GLU A 28 16.03 -18.64 21.66
CA GLU A 28 15.88 -19.81 22.51
C GLU A 28 14.53 -20.49 22.26
N PRO A 29 14.44 -21.83 22.32
CA PRO A 29 13.18 -22.53 22.14
C PRO A 29 12.10 -22.02 23.10
N LEU A 30 10.92 -21.70 22.55
CA LEU A 30 9.79 -21.26 23.34
C LEU A 30 9.38 -22.35 24.33
N ARG A 31 9.23 -21.98 25.61
CA ARG A 31 8.76 -22.89 26.66
C ARG A 31 7.23 -23.01 26.56
N LEU A 32 6.78 -24.04 25.85
CA LEU A 32 5.37 -24.32 25.66
C LEU A 32 4.80 -25.20 26.76
N GLN A 33 3.54 -24.96 27.07
CA GLN A 33 2.79 -25.70 28.08
C GLN A 33 1.56 -26.34 27.43
N ASP A 34 1.22 -27.55 27.85
CA ASP A 34 -0.04 -28.19 27.46
C ASP A 34 -1.22 -27.33 27.91
N SER A 35 -2.15 -27.04 26.99
CA SER A 35 -3.25 -26.12 27.25
C SER A 35 -4.19 -26.61 28.36
N SER A 36 -4.40 -27.91 28.51
CA SER A 36 -5.28 -28.46 29.54
C SER A 36 -4.67 -28.28 30.94
N GLN A 37 -3.36 -28.52 31.07
CA GLN A 37 -2.62 -28.31 32.32
C GLN A 37 -2.48 -26.83 32.66
N TRP A 38 -2.31 -25.98 31.64
CA TRP A 38 -2.26 -24.54 31.80
C TRP A 38 -3.61 -23.99 32.27
N GLN A 39 -4.71 -24.41 31.64
CA GLN A 39 -6.07 -24.01 32.01
C GLN A 39 -6.45 -24.42 33.45
N LEU A 40 -5.97 -25.58 33.91
CA LEU A 40 -6.17 -26.03 35.30
C LEU A 40 -5.51 -25.10 36.33
N ARG A 41 -4.33 -24.55 36.02
CA ARG A 41 -3.64 -23.56 36.87
C ARG A 41 -4.25 -22.18 36.77
N HIS A 42 -4.87 -21.86 35.64
CA HIS A 42 -5.43 -20.54 35.35
C HIS A 42 -6.90 -20.63 34.93
N PRO A 43 -7.81 -21.06 35.83
CA PRO A 43 -9.21 -21.31 35.48
C PRO A 43 -9.97 -20.06 35.02
N GLN A 44 -9.46 -18.86 35.34
CA GLN A 44 -10.03 -17.58 34.93
C GLN A 44 -9.60 -17.15 33.51
N ALA A 45 -8.57 -17.76 32.94
CA ALA A 45 -8.11 -17.44 31.59
C ALA A 45 -9.02 -18.09 30.55
N GLN A 46 -9.41 -17.35 29.52
CA GLN A 46 -10.23 -17.86 28.41
C GLN A 46 -9.41 -17.90 27.12
N GLN A 47 -8.56 -18.92 26.95
CA GLN A 47 -7.67 -19.07 25.77
C GLN A 47 -8.34 -19.74 24.55
N GLY A 48 -9.52 -20.35 24.71
CA GLY A 48 -10.16 -21.16 23.66
C GLY A 48 -9.48 -22.51 23.45
N SER A 49 -9.83 -23.22 22.37
CA SER A 49 -9.30 -24.55 22.07
C SER A 49 -7.92 -24.47 21.40
N ALA A 50 -6.86 -24.42 22.19
CA ALA A 50 -5.48 -24.52 21.73
C ALA A 50 -4.82 -25.81 22.24
N LEU A 51 -3.73 -26.25 21.62
CA LEU A 51 -2.95 -27.41 22.10
C LEU A 51 -1.73 -26.98 22.93
N GLN A 52 -1.17 -25.80 22.65
CA GLN A 52 0.05 -25.30 23.28
C GLN A 52 -0.15 -23.84 23.67
N ILE A 53 0.20 -23.49 24.91
CA ILE A 53 0.25 -22.12 25.39
C ILE A 53 1.70 -21.74 25.66
N TRP A 54 2.13 -20.62 25.09
CA TRP A 54 3.37 -19.97 25.45
C TRP A 54 3.09 -18.86 26.48
N GLU A 55 3.84 -18.87 27.57
CA GLU A 55 3.86 -17.76 28.54
C GLU A 55 5.22 -17.07 28.49
N TRP A 56 5.19 -15.76 28.29
CA TRP A 56 6.36 -14.90 28.35
C TRP A 56 6.24 -13.96 29.54
N CYS A 57 7.22 -14.01 30.44
CA CYS A 57 7.31 -13.03 31.51
C CYS A 57 7.88 -11.73 30.94
N CYS A 58 7.06 -10.68 30.94
CA CYS A 58 7.49 -9.36 30.47
C CYS A 58 8.00 -8.48 31.61
N ASP A 59 7.63 -8.74 32.87
CA ASP A 59 8.16 -8.02 34.02
C ASP A 59 8.12 -8.90 35.27
N ASP A 60 9.29 -9.33 35.74
CA ASP A 60 9.42 -10.18 36.93
C ASP A 60 9.05 -9.42 38.22
N LEU A 61 9.31 -8.11 38.29
CA LEU A 61 9.04 -7.31 39.50
C LEU A 61 7.54 -7.09 39.68
N GLU A 62 6.84 -6.82 38.59
CA GLU A 62 5.39 -6.61 38.60
C GLU A 62 4.58 -7.89 38.31
N GLN A 63 5.25 -9.05 38.19
CA GLN A 63 4.64 -10.34 37.85
C GLN A 63 3.71 -10.26 36.63
N ARG A 64 4.18 -9.59 35.57
CA ARG A 64 3.42 -9.42 34.32
C ARG A 64 3.81 -10.49 33.29
N PHE A 65 2.80 -11.18 32.77
CA PHE A 65 2.94 -12.27 31.82
C PHE A 65 2.05 -12.07 30.60
N ILE A 66 2.56 -12.43 29.43
CA ILE A 66 1.78 -12.53 28.20
C ILE A 66 1.60 -14.01 27.86
N SER A 67 0.37 -14.43 27.64
CA SER A 67 -0.01 -15.80 27.28
C SER A 67 -0.61 -15.86 25.88
N ILE A 68 -0.05 -16.72 25.03
CA ILE A 68 -0.44 -16.86 23.62
C ILE A 68 -0.61 -18.33 23.28
N ALA A 69 -1.75 -18.69 22.69
CA ALA A 69 -1.93 -19.99 22.06
C ALA A 69 -1.15 -20.07 20.74
N LEU A 70 -0.28 -21.07 20.63
CA LEU A 70 0.57 -21.30 19.47
C LEU A 70 0.29 -22.66 18.81
N ARG A 71 0.56 -22.74 17.51
CA ARG A 71 0.61 -23.99 16.74
C ARG A 71 1.85 -24.01 15.84
N PRO A 72 2.31 -25.18 15.38
CA PRO A 72 3.39 -25.25 14.39
C PRO A 72 3.00 -24.49 13.11
N GLY A 73 3.91 -23.64 12.62
CA GLY A 73 3.75 -22.96 11.34
C GLY A 73 4.26 -23.81 10.17
N ILE A 74 4.02 -23.34 8.94
CA ILE A 74 4.53 -24.00 7.72
C ILE A 74 5.99 -23.62 7.47
N THR A 75 6.30 -22.32 7.49
CA THR A 75 7.64 -21.77 7.21
C THR A 75 8.39 -21.35 8.46
N GLN A 76 7.67 -20.81 9.45
CA GLN A 76 8.19 -20.47 10.77
C GLN A 76 7.85 -21.56 11.78
N GLN A 77 8.64 -21.66 12.86
CA GLN A 77 8.47 -22.73 13.84
C GLN A 77 7.11 -22.67 14.54
N TRP A 78 6.67 -21.47 14.92
CA TRP A 78 5.43 -21.24 15.66
C TRP A 78 4.66 -20.08 15.07
N GLU A 79 3.34 -20.22 15.00
CA GLU A 79 2.41 -19.15 14.69
C GLU A 79 1.29 -19.12 15.73
N LYS A 80 0.69 -17.96 15.92
CA LYS A 80 -0.46 -17.81 16.80
C LYS A 80 -1.63 -18.62 16.25
N VAL A 81 -2.39 -19.29 17.12
CA VAL A 81 -3.62 -19.97 16.70
C VAL A 81 -4.65 -18.90 16.25
N PRO A 82 -5.19 -18.97 15.02
CA PRO A 82 -6.19 -18.01 14.57
C PRO A 82 -7.43 -17.98 15.47
N GLY A 83 -7.93 -16.78 15.76
CA GLY A 83 -9.14 -16.58 16.57
C GLY A 83 -8.99 -16.74 18.09
N THR A 84 -7.82 -17.13 18.60
CA THR A 84 -7.55 -17.13 20.06
C THR A 84 -7.11 -15.74 20.54
N PRO A 85 -7.42 -15.36 21.79
CA PRO A 85 -6.98 -14.08 22.33
C PRO A 85 -5.50 -14.12 22.76
N VAL A 86 -4.87 -12.95 22.77
CA VAL A 86 -3.62 -12.72 23.52
C VAL A 86 -3.99 -12.20 24.90
N LEU A 87 -3.56 -12.91 25.94
CA LEU A 87 -3.93 -12.58 27.31
C LEU A 87 -2.74 -11.99 28.06
N GLY A 88 -2.97 -10.89 28.75
CA GLY A 88 -2.09 -10.34 29.77
C GLY A 88 -2.55 -10.83 31.14
N ARG A 89 -1.60 -11.23 31.98
CA ARG A 89 -1.80 -11.48 33.41
C ARG A 89 -0.90 -10.56 34.22
N GLN A 90 -1.49 -9.90 35.21
CA GLN A 90 -0.76 -9.21 36.27
C GLN A 90 -1.38 -9.65 37.60
N ASP A 91 -0.56 -10.25 38.47
CA ASP A 91 -1.04 -10.96 39.66
C ASP A 91 -2.11 -12.03 39.26
N GLU A 92 -3.31 -11.93 39.83
CA GLU A 92 -4.48 -12.79 39.54
C GLU A 92 -5.41 -12.19 38.48
N ARG A 93 -5.12 -11.01 37.94
CA ARG A 93 -5.98 -10.32 36.97
C ARG A 93 -5.63 -10.72 35.55
N TRP A 94 -6.64 -11.16 34.80
CA TRP A 94 -6.54 -11.49 33.38
C TRP A 94 -7.21 -10.44 32.51
N THR A 95 -6.54 -10.04 31.43
CA THR A 95 -7.10 -9.11 30.43
C THR A 95 -6.74 -9.57 29.02
N GLN A 96 -7.71 -9.57 28.11
CA GLN A 96 -7.41 -9.68 26.68
C GLN A 96 -6.71 -8.38 26.24
N LEU A 97 -5.53 -8.52 25.64
CA LEU A 97 -4.73 -7.39 25.19
C LEU A 97 -5.15 -6.96 23.79
N SER A 98 -5.33 -5.65 23.60
CA SER A 98 -5.36 -5.05 22.26
C SER A 98 -3.97 -5.16 21.61
N PRO A 99 -3.83 -5.07 20.27
CA PRO A 99 -2.52 -5.03 19.61
C PRO A 99 -1.57 -3.98 20.22
N GLU A 100 -2.13 -2.83 20.58
CA GLU A 100 -1.40 -1.73 21.16
C GLU A 100 -0.93 -2.02 22.59
N ASP A 101 -1.81 -2.54 23.45
CA ASP A 101 -1.45 -2.86 24.84
C ASP A 101 -0.49 -4.04 24.93
N PHE A 102 -0.65 -5.03 24.03
CA PHE A 102 0.33 -6.10 23.84
C PHE A 102 1.71 -5.52 23.55
N MET A 103 1.83 -4.59 22.59
CA MET A 103 3.13 -4.01 22.25
C MET A 103 3.69 -3.11 23.35
N LYS A 104 2.85 -2.40 24.11
CA LYS A 104 3.32 -1.68 25.31
C LYS A 104 3.95 -2.63 26.33
N TRP A 105 3.34 -3.79 26.58
CA TRP A 105 3.89 -4.79 27.50
C TRP A 105 5.19 -5.40 26.96
N VAL A 106 5.23 -5.70 25.65
CA VAL A 106 6.42 -6.19 24.96
C VAL A 106 7.58 -5.19 25.05
N PHE A 107 7.34 -3.92 24.74
CA PHE A 107 8.36 -2.88 24.82
C PHE A 107 8.82 -2.63 26.27
N ALA A 108 7.91 -2.61 27.24
CA ALA A 108 8.27 -2.48 28.66
C ALA A 108 9.18 -3.63 29.11
N GLY A 109 8.86 -4.87 28.72
CA GLY A 109 9.68 -6.03 29.09
C GLY A 109 11.02 -6.13 28.37
N LYS A 110 11.16 -5.50 27.19
CA LYS A 110 12.45 -5.36 26.50
C LYS A 110 13.25 -4.15 26.95
N ALA A 111 12.60 -3.10 27.45
CA ALA A 111 13.28 -1.87 27.90
C ALA A 111 14.19 -2.11 29.11
N THR A 112 13.90 -3.12 29.93
CA THR A 112 14.77 -3.58 31.02
C THR A 112 16.14 -4.07 30.54
N LEU A 113 16.31 -4.32 29.24
CA LEU A 113 17.53 -4.82 28.60
C LEU A 113 18.35 -3.72 27.88
N LEU A 114 17.87 -2.46 27.86
CA LEU A 114 18.48 -1.36 27.08
C LEU A 114 19.27 -0.36 27.93
N GLN A 115 20.37 0.17 27.38
CA GLN A 115 21.17 1.23 28.03
C GLN A 115 20.50 2.62 27.89
N ASP A 116 20.79 3.54 28.81
CA ASP A 116 20.09 4.84 28.90
C ASP A 116 20.20 5.71 27.63
N SER A 117 21.33 5.68 26.91
CA SER A 117 21.54 6.45 25.67
C SER A 117 20.75 5.92 24.47
N GLU A 118 20.30 4.66 24.50
CA GLU A 118 19.51 4.03 23.44
C GLU A 118 17.99 4.33 23.62
N ARG A 119 17.58 4.84 24.79
CA ARG A 119 16.16 5.01 25.12
C ARG A 119 15.47 6.11 24.32
N GLN A 120 16.13 7.24 24.05
CA GLN A 120 15.46 8.41 23.46
C GLN A 120 15.09 8.22 21.98
N ASP A 121 15.96 7.61 21.18
CA ASP A 121 15.65 7.29 19.78
C ASP A 121 14.63 6.14 19.68
N HIS A 122 14.68 5.19 20.63
CA HIS A 122 13.69 4.13 20.74
C HIS A 122 12.30 4.66 21.11
N GLU A 123 12.19 5.68 21.97
CA GLU A 123 10.91 6.29 22.33
C GLU A 123 10.16 6.84 21.12
N LYS A 124 10.84 7.55 20.21
CA LYS A 124 10.23 8.06 18.97
C LYS A 124 9.79 6.93 18.05
N GLY A 125 10.64 5.91 17.88
CA GLY A 125 10.32 4.74 17.06
C GLY A 125 9.13 3.95 17.62
N ILE A 126 9.08 3.74 18.93
CA ILE A 126 7.97 3.09 19.64
C ILE A 126 6.68 3.89 19.48
N ALA A 127 6.73 5.21 19.70
CA ALA A 127 5.57 6.07 19.56
C ALA A 127 5.00 6.03 18.13
N LEU A 128 5.88 6.15 17.12
CA LEU A 128 5.49 6.04 15.71
C LEU A 128 4.90 4.65 15.42
N PHE A 129 5.55 3.57 15.85
CA PHE A 129 5.06 2.20 15.64
C PHE A 129 3.66 2.00 16.23
N LEU A 130 3.43 2.43 17.48
CA LEU A 130 2.13 2.32 18.14
C LEU A 130 1.06 3.18 17.45
N GLU A 131 1.42 4.36 16.94
CA GLU A 131 0.54 5.17 16.12
C GLU A 131 0.15 4.44 14.82
N VAL A 132 1.13 3.91 14.07
CA VAL A 132 0.86 3.17 12.83
C VAL A 132 0.06 1.90 13.09
N LEU A 133 0.28 1.23 14.22
CA LEU A 133 -0.47 0.04 14.62
C LEU A 133 -1.94 0.37 14.87
N ARG A 134 -2.23 1.47 15.59
CA ARG A 134 -3.61 1.96 15.73
C ARG A 134 -4.23 2.27 14.37
N ILE A 135 -3.47 2.90 13.47
CA ILE A 135 -3.93 3.18 12.11
C ILE A 135 -4.30 1.90 11.37
N SER A 136 -3.44 0.88 11.46
CA SER A 136 -3.70 -0.43 10.87
C SER A 136 -5.00 -1.05 11.39
N VAL A 137 -5.26 -0.98 12.70
CA VAL A 137 -6.48 -1.53 13.30
C VAL A 137 -7.74 -0.83 12.80
N TRP A 138 -7.83 0.49 12.85
CA TRP A 138 -9.07 1.17 12.43
C TRP A 138 -9.26 1.10 10.91
N GLN A 139 -8.20 1.17 10.12
CA GLN A 139 -8.29 1.00 8.66
C GLN A 139 -8.71 -0.43 8.29
N THR A 140 -8.19 -1.45 8.99
CA THR A 140 -8.69 -2.83 8.85
C THR A 140 -10.17 -2.92 9.21
N ALA A 141 -10.62 -2.25 10.28
CA ALA A 141 -12.02 -2.25 10.67
C ALA A 141 -12.94 -1.64 9.61
N LEU A 142 -12.51 -0.58 8.92
CA LEU A 142 -13.24 -0.03 7.78
C LEU A 142 -13.25 -1.00 6.60
N SER A 143 -12.10 -1.61 6.28
CA SER A 143 -11.99 -2.56 5.17
C SER A 143 -12.82 -3.82 5.38
N LEU A 144 -13.16 -4.20 6.62
CA LEU A 144 -14.08 -5.31 6.89
C LEU A 144 -15.52 -5.04 6.40
N ASP A 145 -15.88 -3.77 6.13
CA ASP A 145 -17.16 -3.44 5.51
C ASP A 145 -17.13 -3.48 3.97
N HIS A 146 -16.03 -3.96 3.37
CA HIS A 146 -15.91 -4.10 1.91
C HIS A 146 -17.12 -4.81 1.29
N LYS A 147 -17.42 -4.44 0.04
CA LYS A 147 -18.51 -5.01 -0.77
C LYS A 147 -17.96 -5.57 -2.08
N VAL A 148 -16.81 -6.25 -1.98
CA VAL A 148 -16.17 -6.87 -3.15
C VAL A 148 -17.13 -7.92 -3.70
N ASP A 149 -17.52 -7.76 -4.96
CA ASP A 149 -18.47 -8.63 -5.64
C ASP A 149 -17.74 -9.78 -6.33
N GLU A 150 -17.99 -10.99 -5.84
CA GLU A 150 -17.44 -12.23 -6.37
C GLU A 150 -18.48 -13.06 -7.15
N GLN A 151 -19.69 -12.52 -7.37
CA GLN A 151 -20.75 -13.24 -8.05
C GLN A 151 -20.37 -13.55 -9.50
N ASN A 152 -20.34 -14.85 -9.83
CA ASN A 152 -19.98 -15.36 -11.15
C ASN A 152 -18.66 -14.79 -11.68
N LEU A 153 -17.68 -14.57 -10.80
CA LEU A 153 -16.42 -13.88 -11.15
C LEU A 153 -15.71 -14.48 -12.37
N MET A 154 -15.65 -15.81 -12.48
CA MET A 154 -15.04 -16.50 -13.64
C MET A 154 -15.78 -16.27 -14.97
N ALA A 155 -17.04 -15.83 -14.93
CA ALA A 155 -17.84 -15.52 -16.11
C ALA A 155 -17.74 -14.03 -16.53
N GLN A 156 -17.16 -13.17 -15.70
CA GLN A 156 -16.95 -11.74 -16.01
C GLN A 156 -15.79 -11.55 -16.99
N ASP A 157 -15.78 -10.47 -17.76
CA ASP A 157 -14.64 -10.15 -18.63
C ASP A 157 -13.31 -10.01 -17.85
N GLY A 158 -12.18 -10.13 -18.56
CA GLY A 158 -10.85 -10.10 -17.94
C GLY A 158 -10.59 -8.82 -17.14
N ALA A 159 -10.98 -7.66 -17.65
CA ALA A 159 -10.78 -6.38 -16.97
C ALA A 159 -11.55 -6.33 -15.63
N THR A 160 -12.80 -6.79 -15.63
CA THR A 160 -13.62 -6.88 -14.43
C THR A 160 -13.05 -7.89 -13.44
N PHE A 161 -12.61 -9.06 -13.91
CA PHE A 161 -11.94 -10.06 -13.09
C PHE A 161 -10.69 -9.51 -12.41
N PHE A 162 -9.77 -8.91 -13.18
CA PHE A 162 -8.54 -8.32 -12.65
C PHE A 162 -8.83 -7.20 -11.65
N ARG A 163 -9.81 -6.34 -11.93
CA ARG A 163 -10.19 -5.28 -11.00
C ARG A 163 -10.67 -5.86 -9.67
N THR A 164 -11.53 -6.87 -9.67
CA THR A 164 -11.98 -7.56 -8.44
C THR A 164 -10.80 -8.22 -7.71
N MET A 165 -9.86 -8.83 -8.43
CA MET A 165 -8.65 -9.41 -7.82
C MET A 165 -7.75 -8.34 -7.20
N GLU A 166 -7.63 -7.15 -7.80
CA GLU A 166 -6.95 -6.00 -7.19
C GLU A 166 -7.63 -5.55 -5.88
N GLN A 167 -8.96 -5.66 -5.77
CA GLN A 167 -9.67 -5.38 -4.53
C GLN A 167 -9.32 -6.38 -3.44
N TRP A 168 -9.28 -7.68 -3.76
CA TRP A 168 -8.88 -8.73 -2.81
C TRP A 168 -7.41 -8.60 -2.39
N ALA A 169 -6.52 -8.28 -3.33
CA ALA A 169 -5.12 -8.00 -3.05
C ALA A 169 -4.96 -6.77 -2.13
N SER A 170 -5.73 -5.71 -2.36
CA SER A 170 -5.81 -4.53 -1.48
C SER A 170 -6.34 -4.90 -0.09
N LEU A 171 -7.38 -5.74 -0.04
CA LEU A 171 -8.01 -6.14 1.21
C LEU A 171 -7.03 -6.89 2.12
N ARG A 172 -6.29 -7.86 1.56
CA ARG A 172 -5.26 -8.63 2.30
C ARG A 172 -4.00 -7.80 2.60
N ASP A 173 -3.59 -6.98 1.64
CA ASP A 173 -2.32 -6.23 1.65
C ASP A 173 -1.10 -7.14 1.88
N ARG A 174 0.03 -6.61 2.35
CA ARG A 174 1.25 -7.36 2.64
C ARG A 174 1.01 -8.42 3.74
N PRO A 175 1.09 -9.72 3.43
CA PRO A 175 0.87 -10.74 4.43
C PRO A 175 1.95 -10.78 5.50
N TYR A 176 1.57 -11.19 6.72
CA TYR A 176 2.44 -11.31 7.89
C TYR A 176 3.10 -9.98 8.32
N HIS A 177 2.50 -8.84 7.94
CA HIS A 177 3.00 -7.52 8.33
C HIS A 177 1.91 -6.75 9.07
N PRO A 178 2.04 -6.51 10.39
CA PRO A 178 0.95 -5.96 11.20
C PRO A 178 0.54 -4.53 10.83
N LEU A 179 1.44 -3.80 10.19
CA LEU A 179 1.21 -2.42 9.75
C LEU A 179 0.88 -2.32 8.25
N ALA A 180 0.62 -3.44 7.56
CA ALA A 180 0.38 -3.44 6.12
C ALA A 180 -0.77 -2.51 5.72
N LYS A 181 -1.87 -2.62 6.46
CA LYS A 181 -3.08 -1.88 6.15
C LYS A 181 -2.93 -0.38 6.35
N ALA A 182 -2.04 0.05 7.24
CA ALA A 182 -1.81 1.45 7.56
C ALA A 182 -1.34 2.27 6.34
N LYS A 183 -2.17 3.24 5.96
CA LYS A 183 -1.93 4.28 4.97
C LYS A 183 -1.94 5.62 5.71
N GLN A 184 -0.80 5.99 6.30
CA GLN A 184 -0.68 7.20 7.11
C GLN A 184 -0.76 8.44 6.22
N GLY A 185 -1.54 9.43 6.64
CA GLY A 185 -1.86 10.63 5.87
C GLY A 185 -3.27 10.62 5.29
N LEU A 186 -3.97 9.48 5.30
CA LEU A 186 -5.39 9.41 4.96
C LEU A 186 -6.27 9.56 6.19
N ASN A 187 -7.25 10.45 6.12
CA ASN A 187 -8.39 10.42 7.02
C ASN A 187 -9.40 9.32 6.62
N GLU A 188 -10.45 9.12 7.42
CA GLU A 188 -11.47 8.10 7.18
C GLU A 188 -12.18 8.24 5.82
N GLN A 189 -12.59 9.46 5.44
CA GLN A 189 -13.28 9.70 4.17
C GLN A 189 -12.38 9.41 2.97
N GLU A 190 -11.12 9.85 3.05
CA GLU A 190 -10.11 9.59 2.02
C GLU A 190 -9.77 8.10 1.93
N TYR A 191 -9.70 7.40 3.05
CA TYR A 191 -9.47 5.95 3.06
C TYR A 191 -10.60 5.22 2.33
N LEU A 192 -11.86 5.52 2.67
CA LEU A 192 -13.04 4.97 2.00
C LEU A 192 -13.12 5.34 0.52
N GLN A 193 -12.64 6.53 0.15
CA GLN A 193 -12.65 7.02 -1.23
C GLN A 193 -11.57 6.37 -2.10
N TYR A 194 -10.38 6.12 -1.54
CA TYR A 194 -9.22 5.75 -2.35
C TYR A 194 -8.86 4.26 -2.28
N GLN A 195 -9.19 3.52 -1.21
CA GLN A 195 -8.86 2.09 -1.16
C GLN A 195 -9.63 1.28 -2.20
N ALA A 196 -8.94 0.33 -2.86
CA ALA A 196 -9.52 -0.46 -3.94
C ALA A 196 -10.69 -1.35 -3.46
N GLU A 197 -10.66 -1.86 -2.23
CA GLU A 197 -11.73 -2.70 -1.68
C GLU A 197 -13.12 -2.03 -1.63
N PHE A 198 -13.21 -0.70 -1.76
CA PHE A 198 -14.48 0.02 -1.82
C PHE A 198 -14.95 0.35 -3.24
N ALA A 199 -14.11 0.11 -4.27
CA ALA A 199 -14.41 0.36 -5.69
C ALA A 199 -15.07 1.73 -5.99
N ARG A 200 -14.73 2.78 -5.23
CA ARG A 200 -15.25 4.13 -5.51
C ARG A 200 -14.49 4.75 -6.69
N PRO A 201 -15.17 5.31 -7.70
CA PRO A 201 -14.50 6.07 -8.75
C PRO A 201 -13.80 7.30 -8.16
N VAL A 202 -12.59 7.57 -8.62
CA VAL A 202 -11.76 8.71 -8.25
C VAL A 202 -11.65 9.63 -9.46
N ALA A 203 -12.06 10.89 -9.28
CA ALA A 203 -11.86 11.95 -10.26
C ALA A 203 -10.41 12.44 -10.19
N LEU A 204 -9.66 12.33 -11.29
CA LEU A 204 -8.29 12.86 -11.35
C LEU A 204 -8.29 14.37 -11.55
N ASN A 205 -7.39 15.04 -10.85
CA ASN A 205 -7.02 16.43 -11.14
C ASN A 205 -5.94 16.47 -12.22
N TRP A 206 -5.73 17.64 -12.83
CA TRP A 206 -4.76 17.80 -13.89
C TRP A 206 -3.89 19.05 -13.68
N VAL A 207 -2.61 18.91 -14.02
CA VAL A 207 -1.65 20.01 -14.01
C VAL A 207 -1.00 20.09 -15.38
N ALA A 208 -1.15 21.22 -16.05
CA ALA A 208 -0.38 21.53 -17.25
C ALA A 208 1.07 21.85 -16.86
N VAL A 209 2.03 21.21 -17.49
CA VAL A 209 3.47 21.37 -17.22
C VAL A 209 4.17 21.79 -18.51
N ASP A 210 5.01 22.82 -18.43
CA ASP A 210 5.84 23.26 -19.56
C ASP A 210 6.67 22.08 -20.12
N LYS A 211 6.58 21.85 -21.44
CA LYS A 211 7.24 20.73 -22.13
C LYS A 211 8.75 20.73 -21.91
N THR A 212 9.38 21.90 -21.76
CA THR A 212 10.83 22.04 -21.54
C THR A 212 11.30 21.57 -20.17
N LEU A 213 10.37 21.36 -19.23
CA LEU A 213 10.62 20.90 -17.87
C LEU A 213 10.23 19.44 -17.66
N LEU A 214 9.90 18.71 -18.75
CA LEU A 214 9.55 17.30 -18.68
C LEU A 214 10.73 16.43 -19.08
N GLN A 215 10.99 15.42 -18.26
CA GLN A 215 11.73 14.23 -18.68
C GLN A 215 10.73 13.11 -18.98
N CYS A 216 10.95 12.37 -20.06
CA CYS A 216 10.05 11.31 -20.51
C CYS A 216 10.79 9.98 -20.69
N GLY A 217 10.03 8.90 -20.67
CA GLY A 217 10.52 7.56 -20.99
C GLY A 217 10.64 7.32 -22.50
N ASP A 218 11.41 6.31 -22.87
CA ASP A 218 11.67 5.93 -24.28
C ASP A 218 10.40 5.55 -25.07
N GLY A 219 9.27 5.30 -24.39
CA GLY A 219 7.97 5.06 -25.04
C GLY A 219 7.22 6.33 -25.44
N VAL A 220 7.79 7.52 -25.18
CA VAL A 220 7.22 8.83 -25.52
C VAL A 220 8.10 9.48 -26.59
N GLU A 221 7.78 9.24 -27.86
CA GLU A 221 8.59 9.73 -28.99
C GLU A 221 8.33 11.21 -29.32
N ASP A 222 7.07 11.64 -29.23
CA ASP A 222 6.64 13.03 -29.49
C ASP A 222 5.60 13.45 -28.45
N LEU A 223 5.89 14.51 -27.69
CA LEU A 223 4.99 15.05 -26.66
C LEU A 223 3.68 15.62 -27.21
N ASN A 224 3.60 15.91 -28.51
CA ASN A 224 2.36 16.34 -29.15
C ASN A 224 1.44 15.17 -29.54
N ALA A 225 2.01 13.97 -29.71
CA ALA A 225 1.26 12.77 -30.09
C ALA A 225 1.10 11.78 -28.93
N SER A 226 2.01 11.81 -27.96
CA SER A 226 2.09 10.90 -26.81
C SER A 226 2.03 11.69 -25.51
N PHE A 227 0.83 11.79 -24.95
CA PHE A 227 0.55 12.43 -23.67
C PHE A 227 -0.49 11.61 -22.88
N PRO A 228 -0.55 11.73 -21.54
CA PRO A 228 -1.36 10.84 -20.70
C PRO A 228 -2.84 10.75 -21.11
N ALA A 229 -3.48 11.87 -21.45
CA ALA A 229 -4.89 11.90 -21.83
C ALA A 229 -5.21 11.02 -23.06
N ARG A 230 -4.26 10.83 -23.97
CA ARG A 230 -4.43 9.96 -25.15
C ARG A 230 -4.67 8.50 -24.78
N TYR A 231 -4.09 8.06 -23.66
CA TYR A 231 -4.15 6.68 -23.18
C TYR A 231 -5.27 6.46 -22.14
N LEU A 232 -5.69 7.53 -21.46
CA LEU A 232 -6.51 7.43 -20.24
C LEU A 232 -7.93 7.96 -20.41
N LEU A 233 -8.19 8.78 -21.43
CA LEU A 233 -9.47 9.44 -21.63
C LEU A 233 -10.15 8.96 -22.92
N PRO A 234 -11.48 8.83 -22.95
CA PRO A 234 -12.24 8.79 -24.19
C PRO A 234 -12.07 10.08 -25.01
N GLU A 235 -12.28 10.01 -26.32
CA GLU A 235 -12.00 11.13 -27.26
C GLU A 235 -12.73 12.43 -26.91
N ASN A 236 -13.98 12.36 -26.42
CA ASN A 236 -14.73 13.55 -26.02
C ASN A 236 -14.08 14.27 -24.81
N LEU A 237 -13.59 13.50 -23.83
CA LEU A 237 -12.92 14.06 -22.66
C LEU A 237 -11.51 14.57 -23.00
N GLN A 238 -10.83 13.96 -23.99
CA GLN A 238 -9.60 14.52 -24.55
C GLN A 238 -9.85 15.90 -25.17
N ALA A 239 -10.94 16.05 -25.93
CA ALA A 239 -11.29 17.32 -26.56
C ALA A 239 -11.67 18.42 -25.55
N GLU A 240 -12.36 18.07 -24.46
CA GLU A 240 -12.67 19.03 -23.38
C GLU A 240 -11.39 19.54 -22.68
N LEU A 241 -10.46 18.63 -22.35
CA LEU A 241 -9.18 18.99 -21.77
C LEU A 241 -8.33 19.85 -22.72
N ASP A 242 -8.29 19.51 -24.01
CA ASP A 242 -7.59 20.29 -25.02
C ASP A 242 -8.21 21.68 -25.22
N GLN A 243 -9.55 21.78 -25.20
CA GLN A 243 -10.25 23.07 -25.27
C GLN A 243 -9.85 23.98 -24.10
N GLU A 244 -9.73 23.45 -22.89
CA GLU A 244 -9.25 24.21 -21.74
C GLU A 244 -7.80 24.69 -21.95
N MET A 245 -6.91 23.80 -22.41
CA MET A 245 -5.51 24.13 -22.70
C MET A 245 -5.38 25.20 -23.80
N GLN A 246 -6.24 25.16 -24.82
CA GLN A 246 -6.32 26.17 -25.89
C GLN A 246 -6.83 27.50 -25.36
N ALA A 247 -7.91 27.49 -24.57
CA ALA A 247 -8.48 28.71 -23.97
C ALA A 247 -7.49 29.45 -23.06
N ARG A 248 -6.62 28.70 -22.39
CA ARG A 248 -5.51 29.22 -21.57
C ARG A 248 -4.28 29.63 -22.39
N GLY A 249 -4.24 29.34 -23.69
CA GLY A 249 -3.12 29.68 -24.58
C GLY A 249 -1.86 28.82 -24.35
N ILE A 250 -2.00 27.64 -23.73
CA ILE A 250 -0.87 26.78 -23.31
C ILE A 250 -0.81 25.44 -24.03
N ALA A 251 -1.77 25.11 -24.90
CA ALA A 251 -1.79 23.84 -25.64
C ALA A 251 -0.50 23.55 -26.43
N GLY A 252 0.14 24.60 -26.97
CA GLY A 252 1.40 24.45 -27.70
C GLY A 252 2.64 24.22 -26.81
N SER A 253 2.67 24.82 -25.62
CA SER A 253 3.84 24.85 -24.75
C SER A 253 3.80 23.85 -23.60
N HIS A 254 2.62 23.39 -23.19
CA HIS A 254 2.44 22.53 -22.02
C HIS A 254 1.87 21.16 -22.38
N VAL A 255 2.06 20.19 -21.49
CA VAL A 255 1.38 18.89 -21.48
C VAL A 255 0.60 18.74 -20.18
N ALA A 256 -0.65 18.30 -20.28
CA ALA A 256 -1.48 18.02 -19.11
C ALA A 256 -1.09 16.67 -18.49
N LEU A 257 -0.62 16.70 -17.24
CA LEU A 257 -0.35 15.51 -16.43
C LEU A 257 -1.50 15.26 -15.45
N PRO A 258 -1.99 14.01 -15.35
CA PRO A 258 -2.96 13.64 -14.33
C PRO A 258 -2.28 13.59 -12.96
N VAL A 259 -3.03 13.96 -11.92
CA VAL A 259 -2.58 14.03 -10.53
C VAL A 259 -3.66 13.43 -9.64
N HIS A 260 -3.24 12.57 -8.70
CA HIS A 260 -4.14 12.01 -7.70
C HIS A 260 -4.72 13.14 -6.83
N PRO A 261 -6.03 13.18 -6.53
CA PRO A 261 -6.64 14.28 -5.78
C PRO A 261 -5.97 14.57 -4.44
N TRP A 262 -5.67 13.53 -3.66
CA TRP A 262 -4.89 13.69 -2.42
C TRP A 262 -3.53 14.38 -2.64
N GLN A 263 -2.79 14.01 -3.69
CA GLN A 263 -1.49 14.62 -3.99
C GLN A 263 -1.64 16.09 -4.39
N PHE A 264 -2.67 16.39 -5.17
CA PHE A 264 -3.00 17.74 -5.65
C PHE A 264 -3.34 18.70 -4.51
N GLU A 265 -4.10 18.22 -3.52
CA GLU A 265 -4.55 19.01 -2.37
C GLU A 265 -3.46 19.15 -1.30
N HIS A 266 -2.81 18.06 -0.92
CA HIS A 266 -1.98 18.03 0.29
C HIS A 266 -0.49 18.31 0.04
N VAL A 267 0.00 18.09 -1.19
CA VAL A 267 1.46 18.03 -1.45
C VAL A 267 1.93 19.05 -2.46
N LEU A 268 1.24 19.18 -3.59
CA LEU A 268 1.78 19.93 -4.74
C LEU A 268 2.12 21.39 -4.42
N GLN A 269 1.30 22.08 -3.63
CA GLN A 269 1.57 23.49 -3.32
C GLN A 269 2.85 23.66 -2.50
N ALA A 270 3.08 22.81 -1.50
CA ALA A 270 4.27 22.88 -0.67
C ALA A 270 5.54 22.50 -1.44
N GLN A 271 5.43 21.58 -2.39
CA GLN A 271 6.59 21.02 -3.10
C GLN A 271 6.92 21.72 -4.43
N LEU A 272 5.92 22.36 -5.08
CA LEU A 272 6.05 22.96 -6.42
C LEU A 272 5.49 24.39 -6.49
N GLY A 273 5.27 25.06 -5.35
CA GLY A 273 4.69 26.42 -5.31
C GLY A 273 5.40 27.43 -6.21
N ASP A 274 6.74 27.38 -6.29
CA ASP A 274 7.53 28.25 -7.16
C ASP A 274 7.30 27.98 -8.65
N ALA A 275 7.12 26.72 -9.04
CA ALA A 275 6.81 26.35 -10.43
C ALA A 275 5.41 26.85 -10.81
N PHE A 276 4.44 26.76 -9.90
CA PHE A 276 3.12 27.35 -10.11
C PHE A 276 3.17 28.88 -10.22
N ALA A 277 3.95 29.56 -9.36
CA ALA A 277 4.07 31.01 -9.38
C ALA A 277 4.73 31.56 -10.66
N LYS A 278 5.62 30.78 -11.29
CA LYS A 278 6.27 31.12 -12.57
C LYS A 278 5.42 30.84 -13.79
N GLY A 279 4.36 30.04 -13.65
CA GLY A 279 3.55 29.54 -14.76
C GLY A 279 4.11 28.29 -15.44
N ASP A 280 5.25 27.76 -14.95
CA ASP A 280 5.86 26.49 -15.36
C ASP A 280 4.92 25.29 -15.17
N CYS A 281 4.07 25.39 -14.14
CA CYS A 281 3.00 24.46 -13.85
C CYS A 281 1.69 25.24 -13.66
N GLN A 282 0.57 24.72 -14.16
CA GLN A 282 -0.74 25.36 -14.01
C GLN A 282 -1.79 24.32 -13.66
N ARG A 283 -2.56 24.58 -12.58
CA ARG A 283 -3.71 23.75 -12.22
C ARG A 283 -4.81 23.96 -13.27
N LEU A 284 -5.36 22.85 -13.76
CA LEU A 284 -6.50 22.83 -14.67
C LEU A 284 -7.80 22.59 -13.90
N ASP A 285 -8.91 23.04 -14.46
CA ASP A 285 -10.25 22.87 -13.90
C ASP A 285 -10.87 21.54 -14.36
N PHE A 286 -10.39 20.97 -15.46
CA PHE A 286 -10.79 19.65 -15.93
C PHE A 286 -10.55 18.56 -14.87
N ASN A 287 -11.61 17.85 -14.50
CA ASN A 287 -11.59 16.76 -13.52
C ASN A 287 -12.54 15.60 -13.86
N GLN A 288 -12.91 15.45 -15.14
CA GLN A 288 -13.90 14.46 -15.58
C GLN A 288 -13.34 13.04 -15.73
N ALA A 289 -12.02 12.87 -15.55
CA ALA A 289 -11.32 11.60 -15.67
C ALA A 289 -11.61 10.69 -14.47
N GLN A 290 -12.52 9.72 -14.63
CA GLN A 290 -12.87 8.74 -13.60
C GLN A 290 -12.01 7.47 -13.72
N VAL A 291 -11.38 7.08 -12.62
CA VAL A 291 -10.56 5.87 -12.50
C VAL A 291 -10.87 5.11 -11.20
N HIS A 292 -10.56 3.82 -11.14
CA HIS A 292 -10.57 3.04 -9.90
C HIS A 292 -9.15 2.79 -9.41
N ALA A 293 -8.93 2.91 -8.10
CA ALA A 293 -7.68 2.47 -7.49
C ALA A 293 -7.51 0.95 -7.62
N THR A 294 -6.25 0.53 -7.71
CA THR A 294 -5.80 -0.88 -7.63
C THR A 294 -5.16 -1.15 -6.27
N SER A 295 -4.65 -2.35 -6.01
CA SER A 295 -4.00 -2.74 -4.74
C SER A 295 -2.83 -1.85 -4.31
N SER A 296 -2.20 -1.18 -5.27
CA SER A 296 -1.11 -0.21 -5.06
C SER A 296 -1.59 1.13 -4.48
N LEU A 297 -2.91 1.39 -4.46
CA LEU A 297 -3.58 2.67 -4.18
C LEU A 297 -3.33 3.75 -5.24
N ARG A 298 -2.07 3.96 -5.62
CA ARG A 298 -1.62 4.98 -6.57
C ARG A 298 -1.49 4.50 -8.00
N SER A 299 -1.76 3.22 -8.24
CA SER A 299 -1.97 2.68 -9.57
C SER A 299 -3.47 2.53 -9.80
N MET A 300 -3.96 2.95 -10.96
CA MET A 300 -5.38 3.17 -11.20
C MET A 300 -5.77 2.67 -12.58
N THR A 301 -6.95 2.07 -12.68
CA THR A 301 -7.53 1.61 -13.94
C THR A 301 -8.60 2.59 -14.41
N PRO A 302 -8.70 2.90 -15.70
CA PRO A 302 -9.86 3.62 -16.24
C PRO A 302 -11.18 2.89 -15.92
N CYS A 303 -12.28 3.65 -15.84
CA CYS A 303 -13.63 3.11 -15.66
C CYS A 303 -14.26 2.55 -16.95
N PHE A 304 -13.45 2.31 -17.98
CA PHE A 304 -13.84 1.69 -19.26
C PHE A 304 -12.81 0.61 -19.60
N ASN A 305 -13.16 -0.29 -20.53
CA ASN A 305 -12.25 -1.37 -20.92
C ASN A 305 -10.98 -0.79 -21.57
N SER A 306 -9.85 -0.94 -20.90
CA SER A 306 -8.55 -0.46 -21.34
C SER A 306 -7.45 -1.36 -20.80
N ALA A 307 -6.43 -1.58 -21.62
CA ALA A 307 -5.19 -2.22 -21.19
C ALA A 307 -4.21 -1.24 -20.53
N ASP A 308 -4.44 0.06 -20.67
CA ASP A 308 -3.57 1.11 -20.17
C ASP A 308 -4.01 1.56 -18.78
N TYR A 309 -3.17 1.25 -17.78
CA TYR A 309 -3.36 1.65 -16.39
C TYR A 309 -2.45 2.83 -16.07
N LEU A 310 -2.84 3.63 -15.09
CA LEU A 310 -2.10 4.81 -14.67
C LEU A 310 -1.35 4.53 -13.36
N LYS A 311 -0.18 5.13 -13.18
CA LYS A 311 0.55 5.17 -11.90
C LYS A 311 0.97 6.59 -11.59
N LEU A 312 0.66 7.04 -10.37
CA LEU A 312 0.84 8.41 -9.91
C LEU A 312 1.66 8.49 -8.60
N PRO A 313 2.25 9.65 -8.29
CA PRO A 313 2.61 10.02 -6.93
C PRO A 313 1.38 10.13 -6.03
N MET A 314 1.50 9.62 -4.80
CA MET A 314 0.55 9.85 -3.72
C MET A 314 1.34 9.73 -2.41
N ALA A 315 1.94 10.83 -1.94
CA ALA A 315 3.00 10.83 -0.92
C ALA A 315 2.56 10.48 0.52
N ILE A 316 1.51 9.68 0.70
CA ILE A 316 1.18 8.99 1.94
C ILE A 316 2.29 8.02 2.35
N TYR A 317 2.33 7.62 3.62
CA TYR A 317 3.24 6.56 4.09
C TYR A 317 2.52 5.22 4.18
N SER A 318 3.16 4.19 3.64
CA SER A 318 2.72 2.79 3.71
C SER A 318 3.95 1.93 3.94
N LEU A 319 3.86 0.95 4.85
CA LEU A 319 4.99 0.07 5.22
C LEU A 319 6.28 0.87 5.52
N GLY A 320 6.15 1.99 6.24
CA GLY A 320 7.28 2.85 6.63
C GLY A 320 7.90 3.71 5.51
N ALA A 321 7.34 3.73 4.30
CA ALA A 321 7.89 4.50 3.19
C ALA A 321 6.82 5.35 2.48
N SER A 322 7.22 6.59 2.12
CA SER A 322 6.36 7.48 1.33
C SER A 322 6.21 6.99 -0.13
N ARG A 323 5.03 7.17 -0.72
CA ARG A 323 4.64 6.61 -2.02
C ARG A 323 4.68 7.64 -3.17
N TYR A 324 5.87 8.14 -3.49
CA TYR A 324 6.12 9.03 -4.64
C TYR A 324 6.66 8.27 -5.88
N LEU A 325 6.76 8.96 -7.03
CA LEU A 325 7.18 8.36 -8.31
C LEU A 325 8.30 9.19 -8.96
N PRO A 326 9.55 9.01 -8.53
CA PRO A 326 10.67 9.81 -9.02
C PRO A 326 11.19 9.30 -10.36
N ALA A 327 11.71 10.19 -11.21
CA ALA A 327 12.24 9.84 -12.53
C ALA A 327 13.30 8.73 -12.48
N VAL A 328 14.20 8.76 -11.49
CA VAL A 328 15.24 7.72 -11.32
C VAL A 328 14.67 6.29 -11.22
N LYS A 329 13.50 6.13 -10.58
CA LYS A 329 12.87 4.81 -10.46
C LYS A 329 12.23 4.39 -11.79
N MET A 330 11.70 5.33 -12.56
CA MET A 330 11.13 5.05 -13.89
C MET A 330 12.22 4.75 -14.93
N ILE A 331 13.36 5.46 -14.87
CA ILE A 331 14.56 5.16 -15.67
C ILE A 331 15.05 3.73 -15.37
N ASN A 332 15.22 3.40 -14.08
CA ASN A 332 15.65 2.06 -13.68
C ASN A 332 14.61 0.98 -14.05
N GLY A 333 13.31 1.31 -14.01
CA GLY A 333 12.22 0.48 -14.48
C GLY A 333 12.37 0.15 -15.97
N GLY A 334 12.60 1.15 -16.82
CA GLY A 334 12.82 0.95 -18.26
C GLY A 334 14.06 0.11 -18.56
N LEU A 335 15.16 0.31 -17.83
CA LEU A 335 16.37 -0.53 -17.95
C LEU A 335 16.09 -2.00 -17.56
N SER A 336 15.32 -2.20 -16.48
CA SER A 336 14.92 -3.54 -16.01
C SER A 336 13.99 -4.22 -17.01
N GLU A 337 13.00 -3.49 -17.54
CA GLU A 337 12.09 -3.98 -18.56
C GLU A 337 12.85 -4.38 -19.84
N LYS A 338 13.81 -3.56 -20.29
CA LYS A 338 14.66 -3.88 -21.44
C LYS A 338 15.44 -5.19 -21.25
N LEU A 339 15.99 -5.41 -20.06
CA LEU A 339 16.67 -6.66 -19.72
C LEU A 339 15.71 -7.84 -19.74
N LEU A 340 14.53 -7.72 -19.13
CA LEU A 340 13.53 -8.79 -19.10
C LEU A 340 13.04 -9.15 -20.51
N ARG A 341 12.84 -8.17 -21.39
CA ARG A 341 12.49 -8.42 -22.80
C ARG A 341 13.58 -9.22 -23.52
N GLN A 342 14.87 -8.89 -23.31
CA GLN A 342 15.98 -9.69 -23.87
C GLN A 342 16.02 -11.13 -23.33
N VAL A 343 15.61 -11.34 -22.08
CA VAL A 343 15.52 -12.69 -21.48
C VAL A 343 14.38 -13.48 -22.14
N VAL A 344 13.22 -12.86 -22.31
CA VAL A 344 12.07 -13.45 -23.01
C VAL A 344 12.46 -13.87 -24.43
N ASP A 345 13.20 -13.04 -25.17
CA ASP A 345 13.63 -13.36 -26.54
C ASP A 345 14.63 -14.54 -26.62
N LYS A 346 15.36 -14.82 -25.53
CA LYS A 346 16.42 -15.83 -25.48
C LYS A 346 15.98 -17.16 -24.89
N ASP A 347 14.91 -17.19 -24.10
CA ASP A 347 14.44 -18.38 -23.41
C ASP A 347 13.08 -18.85 -23.96
N GLN A 348 13.05 -20.08 -24.49
CA GLN A 348 11.86 -20.65 -25.10
C GLN A 348 10.72 -20.91 -24.10
N THR A 349 11.05 -21.16 -22.83
CA THR A 349 10.04 -21.36 -21.79
C THR A 349 9.42 -20.01 -21.44
N LEU A 350 10.26 -19.02 -21.16
CA LEU A 350 9.80 -17.68 -20.77
C LEU A 350 9.04 -16.97 -21.90
N SER A 351 9.44 -17.15 -23.16
CA SER A 351 8.68 -16.60 -24.30
C SER A 351 7.24 -17.10 -24.41
N ARG A 352 6.91 -18.23 -23.78
CA ARG A 352 5.55 -18.81 -23.77
C ARG A 352 4.74 -18.46 -22.53
N SER A 353 5.39 -18.11 -21.41
CA SER A 353 4.71 -18.01 -20.11
C SER A 353 4.90 -16.67 -19.40
N LEU A 354 5.87 -15.84 -19.80
CA LEU A 354 6.16 -14.57 -19.15
C LEU A 354 5.57 -13.40 -19.95
N HIS A 355 4.52 -12.79 -19.39
CA HIS A 355 3.91 -11.58 -19.92
C HIS A 355 4.47 -10.34 -19.20
N LEU A 356 4.99 -9.37 -19.96
CA LEU A 356 5.56 -8.13 -19.42
C LEU A 356 4.65 -6.95 -19.73
N CYS A 357 4.26 -6.20 -18.69
CA CYS A 357 3.64 -4.90 -18.89
C CYS A 357 4.64 -3.93 -19.54
N ASP A 358 4.13 -3.01 -20.36
CA ASP A 358 4.91 -1.89 -20.91
C ASP A 358 4.85 -0.70 -19.95
N GLU A 359 5.97 -0.32 -19.34
CA GLU A 359 6.10 0.83 -18.45
C GLU A 359 6.95 1.96 -19.06
N ARG A 360 7.21 1.92 -20.37
CA ARG A 360 8.11 2.88 -21.04
C ARG A 360 7.48 4.26 -21.26
N LYS A 361 6.16 4.39 -21.08
CA LYS A 361 5.39 5.62 -21.27
C LYS A 361 5.26 6.36 -19.95
N TRP A 362 6.15 7.32 -19.69
CA TRP A 362 6.08 8.16 -18.50
C TRP A 362 6.55 9.59 -18.76
N TRP A 363 6.05 10.50 -17.92
CA TRP A 363 6.36 11.94 -17.91
C TRP A 363 6.65 12.36 -16.48
N ALA A 364 7.76 13.06 -16.25
CA ALA A 364 8.15 13.55 -14.94
C ALA A 364 8.52 15.03 -15.02
N PHE A 365 8.03 15.83 -14.10
CA PHE A 365 8.55 17.18 -13.88
C PHE A 365 10.02 17.07 -13.44
N MET A 366 10.93 17.61 -14.24
CA MET A 366 12.37 17.57 -14.05
C MET A 366 13.01 18.83 -14.66
N PRO A 367 13.02 19.96 -13.94
CA PRO A 367 13.70 21.17 -14.39
C PRO A 367 15.18 20.93 -14.70
N PRO A 368 15.80 21.62 -15.69
CA PRO A 368 17.19 21.38 -16.10
C PRO A 368 18.24 21.44 -14.97
N GLN A 369 17.97 22.24 -13.93
CA GLN A 369 18.82 22.40 -12.76
C GLN A 369 18.58 21.37 -11.65
N ALA A 370 17.52 20.57 -11.76
CA ALA A 370 17.17 19.58 -10.75
C ALA A 370 18.02 18.33 -10.87
N THR A 371 18.26 17.67 -9.74
CA THR A 371 18.85 16.34 -9.70
C THR A 371 17.78 15.26 -9.59
N LEU A 372 18.14 14.04 -9.97
CA LEU A 372 17.30 12.85 -9.83
C LEU A 372 16.88 12.52 -8.39
N PHE A 373 17.47 13.21 -7.39
CA PHE A 373 17.26 12.99 -5.96
C PHE A 373 16.61 14.18 -5.26
N ASP A 374 16.25 15.23 -5.99
CA ASP A 374 15.59 16.41 -5.39
C ASP A 374 14.17 16.06 -4.92
N GLU A 375 13.67 16.79 -3.92
CA GLU A 375 12.35 16.53 -3.34
C GLU A 375 11.23 16.91 -4.31
N GLY A 376 11.12 18.18 -4.73
CA GLY A 376 10.02 18.68 -5.57
C GLY A 376 9.69 17.80 -6.80
N PRO A 377 10.65 17.46 -7.68
CA PRO A 377 10.42 16.66 -8.89
C PRO A 377 9.68 15.34 -8.71
N ARG A 378 9.86 14.64 -7.57
CA ARG A 378 9.26 13.31 -7.37
C ARG A 378 7.74 13.32 -7.15
N HIS A 379 7.17 14.52 -6.96
CA HIS A 379 5.77 14.74 -6.58
C HIS A 379 4.84 15.05 -7.75
N LEU A 380 5.37 15.25 -8.96
CA LEU A 380 4.59 15.49 -10.18
C LEU A 380 5.12 14.65 -11.34
N SER A 381 4.51 13.49 -11.55
CA SER A 381 4.81 12.57 -12.65
C SER A 381 3.61 11.69 -12.94
N ALA A 382 3.60 11.07 -14.12
CA ALA A 382 2.61 10.08 -14.50
C ALA A 382 3.28 8.98 -15.34
N MET A 383 2.86 7.74 -15.14
CA MET A 383 3.29 6.60 -15.94
C MET A 383 2.07 5.81 -16.39
N VAL A 384 2.04 5.46 -17.67
CA VAL A 384 1.06 4.54 -18.25
C VAL A 384 1.71 3.15 -18.29
N ARG A 385 1.04 2.17 -17.66
CA ARG A 385 1.38 0.76 -17.68
C ARG A 385 0.42 0.04 -18.63
N GLY A 386 0.93 -0.42 -19.77
CA GLY A 386 0.16 -1.23 -20.72
C GLY A 386 0.20 -2.71 -20.35
N TYR A 387 -0.94 -3.30 -20.04
CA TYR A 387 -1.08 -4.75 -19.84
C TYR A 387 -1.09 -5.49 -21.19
N PRO A 388 -0.46 -6.67 -21.31
CA PRO A 388 -0.56 -7.48 -22.51
C PRO A 388 -2.01 -7.92 -22.76
N ALA A 389 -2.51 -7.70 -23.98
CA ALA A 389 -3.88 -8.05 -24.37
C ALA A 389 -4.22 -9.53 -24.09
N ALA A 390 -3.25 -10.44 -24.26
CA ALA A 390 -3.40 -11.85 -23.94
C ALA A 390 -3.89 -12.11 -22.51
N LEU A 391 -3.55 -11.26 -21.52
CA LEU A 391 -4.05 -11.43 -20.16
C LEU A 391 -5.51 -11.03 -20.03
N LEU A 392 -5.96 -10.02 -20.78
CA LEU A 392 -7.32 -9.47 -20.69
C LEU A 392 -8.31 -10.24 -21.57
N ASP A 393 -7.85 -10.76 -22.70
CA ASP A 393 -8.67 -11.39 -23.73
C ASP A 393 -8.76 -12.91 -23.59
N ASP A 394 -7.77 -13.57 -22.96
CA ASP A 394 -7.75 -15.03 -22.80
C ASP A 394 -8.58 -15.47 -21.57
N PRO A 395 -9.68 -16.23 -21.77
CA PRO A 395 -10.46 -16.80 -20.69
C PRO A 395 -9.66 -17.61 -19.67
N GLU A 396 -8.59 -18.29 -20.08
CA GLU A 396 -7.79 -19.17 -19.24
C GLU A 396 -6.88 -18.40 -18.26
N CYS A 397 -6.75 -17.07 -18.42
CA CYS A 397 -6.02 -16.20 -17.50
C CYS A 397 -6.86 -15.78 -16.26
N ARG A 398 -8.14 -16.17 -16.21
CA ARG A 398 -9.04 -15.98 -15.07
C ARG A 398 -9.14 -17.30 -14.30
#